data_AF-A0A518GIQ3-F1
#
_entry.id   AF-A0A518GIQ3-F1
#
_cell.length_a   1.000
_cell.length_b   1.000
_cell.length_c   1.000
_cell.angle_alpha   90.00
_cell.angle_beta   90.00
_cell.angle_gamma   90.00
#
_symmetry.space_group_name_H-M   'P 1'
#
loop_
_entity.id
_entity.type
_entity.pdbx_description
1 polymer ?
#
loop_
_entity_poly.entity_id
_entity_poly.type
_entity_poly.pdbx_seq_one_letter_code
_entity_poly.pdbx_strand_id
1 'polypeptide(L)'
;MQRTTFFLGHRLVVKVTRLCLGLCTGLAIGWSGPAFAEPPTAGNSDPVAQQPPAGALPADAERILGEWVPVEFIFVGLPIPMENIAGLKVVFDKEELKLYPPSPVRKLKEGELPPPAPAPIKFRYQLLIDREPHQIELTAEEGPQSGQTTGSIYKFDEKGRLVICGHLDPTAPRPDVFESTDTSRTILFKFERHVKPASTPEK
;
A
#
# COMPACT_ATOMS: atom_id res chain seq x y z
N MET A 1 2.86 -18.85 -51.44
CA MET A 1 1.63 -19.64 -51.28
C MET A 1 1.40 -19.92 -49.80
N GLN A 2 0.21 -19.51 -49.32
CA GLN A 2 -0.49 -19.92 -48.10
C GLN A 2 0.27 -20.04 -46.77
N ARG A 3 0.01 -19.11 -45.84
CA ARG A 3 -0.08 -19.43 -44.42
C ARG A 3 -1.33 -18.79 -43.80
N THR A 4 -2.04 -19.66 -43.10
CA THR A 4 -3.45 -19.62 -42.76
C THR A 4 -3.69 -18.82 -41.48
N THR A 5 -4.61 -17.86 -41.56
CA THR A 5 -5.12 -17.07 -40.45
C THR A 5 -6.15 -17.90 -39.66
N PHE A 6 -5.93 -18.14 -38.37
CA PHE A 6 -6.95 -18.67 -37.47
C PHE A 6 -7.36 -17.58 -36.47
N PHE A 7 -8.53 -17.00 -36.69
CA PHE A 7 -9.27 -16.22 -35.70
C PHE A 7 -10.26 -17.18 -35.02
N LEU A 8 -10.06 -17.48 -33.74
CA LEU A 8 -11.10 -18.08 -32.90
C LEU A 8 -11.58 -17.02 -31.91
N GLY A 9 -12.64 -16.32 -32.29
CA GLY A 9 -13.37 -15.42 -31.41
C GLY A 9 -14.34 -16.23 -30.54
N HIS A 10 -14.07 -16.33 -29.25
CA HIS A 10 -15.06 -16.79 -28.27
C HIS A 10 -15.88 -15.59 -27.79
N ARG A 11 -17.11 -15.48 -28.31
CA ARG A 11 -18.15 -14.60 -27.76
C ARG A 11 -18.73 -15.26 -26.51
N LEU A 12 -18.38 -14.74 -25.35
CA LEU A 12 -19.02 -15.10 -24.08
C LEU A 12 -20.38 -14.38 -24.01
N VAL A 13 -21.47 -15.13 -24.22
CA VAL A 13 -22.84 -14.64 -24.03
C VAL A 13 -23.21 -14.85 -22.56
N VAL A 14 -23.08 -13.80 -21.75
CA VAL A 14 -23.57 -13.81 -20.37
C VAL A 14 -25.08 -13.56 -20.37
N LYS A 15 -25.87 -14.61 -20.16
CA LYS A 15 -27.31 -14.50 -19.87
C LYS A 15 -27.49 -14.00 -18.44
N VAL A 16 -27.94 -12.76 -18.30
CA VAL A 16 -28.37 -12.19 -17.01
C VAL A 16 -29.80 -12.61 -16.76
N THR A 17 -30.00 -13.63 -15.92
CA THR A 17 -31.32 -14.02 -15.44
C THR A 17 -31.69 -13.14 -14.25
N ARG A 18 -32.57 -12.16 -14.48
CA ARG A 18 -33.38 -11.54 -13.44
C ARG A 18 -34.32 -12.60 -12.86
N LEU A 19 -34.35 -12.78 -11.53
CA LEU A 19 -35.57 -12.94 -10.72
C LEU A 19 -35.19 -13.22 -9.26
N CYS A 20 -35.65 -12.36 -8.36
CA CYS A 20 -36.47 -12.72 -7.19
C CYS A 20 -36.66 -11.49 -6.31
N LEU A 21 -37.78 -10.79 -6.52
CA LEU A 21 -38.42 -10.02 -5.46
C LEU A 21 -38.90 -11.03 -4.41
N GLY A 22 -38.31 -10.98 -3.22
CA GLY A 22 -38.77 -11.72 -2.05
C GLY A 22 -39.00 -10.75 -0.90
N LEU A 23 -40.27 -10.42 -0.67
CA LEU A 23 -40.76 -9.78 0.55
C LEU A 23 -40.31 -10.58 1.78
N CYS A 24 -39.70 -9.91 2.76
CA CYS A 24 -39.72 -10.34 4.16
C CYS A 24 -40.16 -9.16 5.03
N THR A 25 -41.46 -9.11 5.26
CA THR A 25 -42.11 -8.35 6.33
C THR A 25 -41.82 -8.99 7.69
N GLY A 26 -41.54 -8.16 8.70
CA GLY A 26 -42.03 -8.35 10.06
C GLY A 26 -41.13 -9.10 11.03
N LEU A 27 -40.65 -8.40 12.06
CA LEU A 27 -41.04 -8.59 13.47
C LEU A 27 -40.26 -7.61 14.34
N ALA A 28 -40.96 -6.59 14.83
CA ALA A 28 -40.50 -5.76 15.94
C ALA A 28 -40.79 -6.53 17.23
N ILE A 29 -39.74 -7.05 17.86
CA ILE A 29 -39.80 -7.56 19.23
C ILE A 29 -39.05 -6.55 20.10
N GLY A 30 -39.83 -5.82 20.92
CA GLY A 30 -39.29 -4.99 21.98
C GLY A 30 -38.65 -5.87 23.05
N TRP A 31 -37.37 -5.61 23.33
CA TRP A 31 -36.69 -6.14 24.49
C TRP A 31 -36.43 -5.00 25.48
N SER A 32 -37.26 -4.95 26.51
CA SER A 32 -36.98 -4.23 27.75
C SER A 32 -36.06 -5.13 28.60
N GLY A 33 -34.77 -4.84 28.58
CA GLY A 33 -33.76 -5.48 29.43
C GLY A 33 -33.36 -4.59 30.62
N PRO A 34 -32.88 -5.18 31.72
CA PRO A 34 -32.93 -4.61 33.07
C PRO A 34 -31.85 -3.55 33.35
N ALA A 35 -32.13 -2.75 34.38
CA ALA A 35 -31.23 -1.77 34.97
C ALA A 35 -29.83 -2.35 35.24
N PHE A 36 -28.84 -1.74 34.60
CA PHE A 36 -27.42 -2.04 34.74
C PHE A 36 -26.94 -1.47 36.08
N ALA A 37 -26.57 -2.34 37.02
CA ALA A 37 -25.86 -1.91 38.21
C ALA A 37 -24.40 -1.61 37.84
N GLU A 38 -23.94 -0.39 38.13
CA GLU A 38 -22.55 0.01 37.91
C GLU A 38 -21.60 -0.84 38.77
N PRO A 39 -20.58 -1.49 38.18
CA PRO A 39 -19.53 -2.11 38.96
C PRO A 39 -18.63 -1.04 39.59
N PRO A 40 -18.03 -1.31 40.76
CA PRO A 40 -17.14 -0.37 41.44
C PRO A 40 -15.91 -0.06 40.58
N THR A 41 -15.66 1.24 40.40
CA THR A 41 -14.47 1.79 39.75
C THR A 41 -13.23 1.40 40.54
N ALA A 42 -12.59 0.30 40.16
CA ALA A 42 -11.24 -0.02 40.59
C ALA A 42 -10.30 0.99 39.94
N GLY A 43 -9.69 1.85 40.77
CA GLY A 43 -8.66 2.78 40.34
C GLY A 43 -7.45 2.03 39.81
N ASN A 44 -7.39 1.84 38.50
CA ASN A 44 -6.18 1.42 37.82
C ASN A 44 -5.26 2.63 37.74
N SER A 45 -4.26 2.62 38.62
CA SER A 45 -3.04 3.41 38.48
C SER A 45 -2.29 2.85 37.27
N ASP A 46 -2.74 3.16 36.06
CA ASP A 46 -2.03 2.79 34.85
C ASP A 46 -0.62 3.40 34.91
N PRO A 47 0.43 2.61 34.62
CA PRO A 47 1.78 3.13 34.56
C PRO A 47 1.80 4.24 33.50
N VAL A 48 2.11 5.46 33.94
CA VAL A 48 2.35 6.61 33.08
C VAL A 48 3.39 6.19 32.06
N ALA A 49 2.94 5.91 30.83
CA ALA A 49 3.81 5.61 29.71
C ALA A 49 4.78 6.80 29.60
N GLN A 50 6.06 6.54 29.83
CA GLN A 50 7.09 7.56 29.72
C GLN A 50 7.10 8.05 28.28
N GLN A 51 6.58 9.26 28.09
CA GLN A 51 6.61 9.94 26.81
C GLN A 51 8.08 10.08 26.38
N PRO A 52 8.46 9.61 25.17
CA PRO A 52 9.83 9.69 24.69
C PRO A 52 10.37 11.13 24.79
N PRO A 53 11.66 11.32 25.09
CA PRO A 53 12.26 12.64 25.21
C PRO A 53 12.02 13.47 23.94
N ALA A 54 11.52 14.69 24.12
CA ALA A 54 11.22 15.61 23.04
C ALA A 54 12.48 15.89 22.19
N GLY A 55 12.45 15.46 20.93
CA GLY A 55 13.49 15.77 19.94
C GLY A 55 14.27 14.59 19.37
N ALA A 56 14.13 13.38 19.92
CA ALA A 56 14.66 12.18 19.27
C ALA A 56 13.66 11.72 18.20
N LEU A 57 14.07 11.72 16.93
CA LEU A 57 13.32 11.00 15.91
C LEU A 57 13.34 9.52 16.29
N PRO A 58 12.19 8.82 16.22
CA PRO A 58 12.19 7.38 16.39
C PRO A 58 13.18 6.74 15.43
N ALA A 59 13.88 5.68 15.86
CA ALA A 59 14.87 5.00 15.03
C ALA A 59 14.31 4.61 13.65
N ASP A 60 13.01 4.27 13.59
CA ASP A 60 12.28 3.99 12.35
C ASP A 60 12.16 5.20 11.41
N ALA A 61 11.93 6.40 11.96
CA ALA A 61 11.80 7.62 11.18
C ALA A 61 13.10 7.98 10.46
N GLU A 62 14.25 7.74 11.08
CA GLU A 62 15.55 7.87 10.40
C GLU A 62 15.80 6.71 9.43
N ARG A 63 15.46 5.49 9.85
CA ARG A 63 15.70 4.27 9.08
C ARG A 63 14.90 4.21 7.79
N ILE A 64 13.71 4.80 7.72
CA ILE A 64 12.90 4.77 6.49
C ILE A 64 13.43 5.73 5.41
N LEU A 65 14.20 6.75 5.78
CA LEU A 65 14.67 7.76 4.84
C LEU A 65 15.55 7.18 3.73
N GLY A 66 15.51 7.81 2.56
CA GLY A 66 16.32 7.47 1.41
C GLY A 66 15.56 6.79 0.28
N GLU A 67 16.31 6.23 -0.66
CA GLU A 67 15.78 5.62 -1.87
C GLU A 67 15.65 4.09 -1.71
N TRP A 68 14.50 3.58 -2.15
CA TRP A 68 14.09 2.19 -2.01
C TRP A 68 13.61 1.65 -3.36
N VAL A 69 14.08 0.46 -3.72
CA VAL A 69 13.74 -0.22 -4.97
C VAL A 69 13.03 -1.53 -4.61
N PRO A 70 11.88 -1.84 -5.22
CA PRO A 70 11.16 -3.06 -4.92
C PRO A 70 11.99 -4.27 -5.36
N VAL A 71 11.98 -5.30 -4.53
CA VAL A 71 12.58 -6.61 -4.82
C VAL A 71 11.55 -7.73 -4.81
N GLU A 72 10.36 -7.45 -4.30
CA GLU A 72 9.20 -8.34 -4.36
C GLU A 72 7.94 -7.48 -4.31
N PHE A 73 6.96 -7.80 -5.15
CA PHE A 73 5.65 -7.16 -5.20
C PHE A 73 4.58 -8.22 -5.37
N ILE A 74 3.63 -8.26 -4.44
CA ILE A 74 2.47 -9.17 -4.47
C ILE A 74 1.21 -8.32 -4.57
N PHE A 75 0.34 -8.67 -5.52
CA PHE A 75 -0.95 -8.02 -5.70
C PHE A 75 -2.03 -9.06 -5.92
N VAL A 76 -3.08 -9.03 -5.09
CA VAL A 76 -4.19 -9.99 -5.15
C VAL A 76 -3.66 -11.43 -5.06
N GLY A 77 -2.73 -11.67 -4.14
CA GLY A 77 -2.10 -12.99 -3.94
C GLY A 77 -1.14 -13.45 -5.03
N LEU A 78 -0.90 -12.63 -6.06
CA LEU A 78 -0.04 -13.00 -7.18
C LEU A 78 1.27 -12.20 -7.14
N PRO A 79 2.44 -12.87 -7.18
CA PRO A 79 3.70 -12.18 -7.35
C PRO A 79 3.74 -11.52 -8.73
N ILE A 80 4.02 -10.23 -8.75
CA ILE A 80 4.16 -9.44 -9.97
C ILE A 80 5.60 -9.60 -10.48
N PRO A 81 5.80 -10.00 -11.76
CA PRO A 81 7.14 -10.11 -12.34
C PRO A 81 7.91 -8.79 -12.26
N MET A 82 9.19 -8.84 -11.86
CA MET A 82 10.01 -7.67 -11.60
C MET A 82 10.23 -6.81 -12.85
N GLU A 83 10.21 -7.41 -14.03
CA GLU A 83 10.27 -6.71 -15.32
C GLU A 83 9.11 -5.73 -15.52
N ASN A 84 7.94 -5.99 -14.92
CA ASN A 84 6.76 -5.13 -15.04
C ASN A 84 6.85 -3.90 -14.13
N ILE A 85 7.73 -3.95 -13.13
CA ILE A 85 7.97 -2.86 -12.18
C ILE A 85 9.42 -2.37 -12.24
N ALA A 86 10.14 -2.69 -13.31
CA ALA A 86 11.50 -2.22 -13.51
C ALA A 86 11.53 -0.68 -13.57
N GLY A 87 12.37 -0.08 -12.73
CA GLY A 87 12.46 1.38 -12.60
C GLY A 87 11.46 2.00 -11.62
N LEU A 88 10.53 1.21 -11.04
CA LEU A 88 9.76 1.64 -9.88
C LEU A 88 10.73 1.92 -8.73
N LYS A 89 10.61 3.10 -8.10
CA LYS A 89 11.33 3.39 -6.85
C LYS A 89 10.54 4.32 -5.96
N VAL A 90 10.85 4.27 -4.67
CA VAL A 90 10.24 5.12 -3.65
C VAL A 90 11.35 5.89 -2.94
N VAL A 91 11.14 7.18 -2.72
CA VAL A 91 12.07 8.03 -1.97
C VAL A 91 11.33 8.63 -0.79
N PHE A 92 11.80 8.33 0.42
CA PHE A 92 11.33 8.96 1.65
C PHE A 92 12.28 10.11 1.99
N ASP A 93 11.75 11.33 2.04
CA ASP A 93 12.49 12.54 2.39
C ASP A 93 11.68 13.35 3.42
N LYS A 94 12.11 13.29 4.69
CA LYS A 94 11.44 13.93 5.83
C LYS A 94 9.98 13.51 5.95
N GLU A 95 9.03 14.33 5.52
CA GLU A 95 7.58 14.08 5.61
C GLU A 95 6.96 13.74 4.24
N GLU A 96 7.78 13.70 3.18
CA GLU A 96 7.36 13.47 1.80
C GLU A 96 7.83 12.10 1.31
N LEU A 97 6.93 11.38 0.65
CA LEU A 97 7.20 10.16 -0.08
C LEU A 97 6.98 10.44 -1.57
N LYS A 98 8.01 10.17 -2.37
CA LYS A 98 7.95 10.24 -3.84
C LYS A 98 7.96 8.85 -4.44
N LEU A 99 6.90 8.50 -5.14
CA LEU A 99 6.77 7.27 -5.91
C LEU A 99 7.09 7.57 -7.38
N TYR A 100 8.20 7.03 -7.87
CA TYR A 100 8.59 7.11 -9.27
C TYR A 100 8.06 5.87 -9.98
N PRO A 101 7.04 5.98 -10.84
CA PRO A 101 6.48 4.82 -11.53
C PRO A 101 7.48 4.25 -12.54
N PRO A 102 7.36 2.97 -12.91
CA PRO A 102 8.24 2.35 -13.90
C PRO A 102 8.15 3.10 -15.23
N SER A 103 9.29 3.36 -15.86
CA SER A 103 9.33 3.92 -17.20
C SER A 103 8.71 2.92 -18.18
N PRO A 104 7.83 3.35 -19.09
CA PRO A 104 7.23 2.44 -20.07
C PRO A 104 8.32 1.81 -20.93
N VAL A 105 8.49 0.49 -20.82
CA VAL A 105 9.42 -0.29 -21.65
C VAL A 105 8.78 -0.49 -23.03
N ARG A 106 8.81 0.56 -23.84
CA ARG A 106 8.46 0.46 -25.27
C ARG A 106 9.74 0.35 -26.08
N LYS A 107 9.76 -0.57 -27.05
CA LYS A 107 10.84 -0.63 -28.06
C LYS A 107 10.77 0.66 -28.88
N LEU A 108 11.70 1.57 -28.65
CA LEU A 108 11.83 2.77 -29.45
C LEU A 108 12.26 2.38 -30.86
N LYS A 109 11.67 3.01 -31.86
CA LYS A 109 12.17 2.90 -33.23
C LYS A 109 13.50 3.65 -33.33
N GLU A 110 14.34 3.24 -34.28
CA GLU A 110 15.55 3.99 -34.60
C GLU A 110 15.19 5.45 -34.92
N GLY A 111 15.87 6.40 -34.28
CA GLY A 111 15.59 7.84 -34.39
C GLY A 111 14.44 8.37 -33.52
N GLU A 112 13.71 7.51 -32.79
CA GLU A 112 12.68 7.96 -31.85
C GLU A 112 13.29 8.33 -30.50
N LEU A 113 12.98 9.53 -30.00
CA LEU A 113 13.39 9.96 -28.67
C LEU A 113 12.60 9.20 -27.59
N PRO A 114 13.23 8.84 -26.46
CA PRO A 114 12.50 8.27 -25.34
C PRO A 114 11.41 9.26 -24.87
N PRO A 115 10.24 8.77 -24.45
CA PRO A 115 9.28 9.64 -23.81
C PRO A 115 9.90 10.24 -22.55
N PRO A 116 9.48 11.45 -22.13
CA PRO A 116 9.93 12.01 -20.87
C PRO A 116 9.59 11.04 -19.74
N ALA A 117 10.47 10.97 -18.74
CA ALA A 117 10.20 10.19 -17.54
C ALA A 117 8.90 10.69 -16.89
N PRO A 118 8.03 9.79 -16.40
CA PRO A 118 6.86 10.19 -15.66
C PRO A 118 7.25 11.00 -14.42
N ALA A 119 6.50 12.04 -14.10
CA ALA A 119 6.68 12.78 -12.86
C ALA A 119 6.42 11.87 -11.65
N PRO A 120 7.14 12.04 -10.54
CA PRO A 120 6.87 11.27 -9.33
C PRO A 120 5.49 11.62 -8.78
N ILE A 121 4.79 10.61 -8.29
CA ILE A 121 3.57 10.79 -7.50
C ILE A 121 4.01 11.11 -6.08
N LYS A 122 3.52 12.22 -5.53
CA LYS A 122 3.88 12.70 -4.19
C LYS A 122 2.82 12.34 -3.16
N PHE A 123 3.30 11.95 -2.00
CA PHE A 123 2.50 11.69 -0.83
C PHE A 123 3.14 12.41 0.36
N ARG A 124 2.33 12.96 1.24
CA ARG A 124 2.75 13.18 2.62
C ARG A 124 2.65 11.85 3.35
N TYR A 125 3.58 11.56 4.26
CA TYR A 125 3.48 10.38 5.08
C TYR A 125 3.64 10.65 6.57
N GLN A 126 3.01 9.80 7.38
CA GLN A 126 3.14 9.78 8.83
C GLN A 126 3.36 8.35 9.31
N LEU A 127 4.39 8.15 10.17
CA LEU A 127 4.63 6.87 10.82
C LEU A 127 3.94 6.85 12.19
N LEU A 128 3.20 5.77 12.46
CA LEU A 128 2.57 5.48 13.75
C LEU A 128 3.26 4.24 14.34
N ILE A 129 4.28 4.50 15.14
CA ILE A 129 5.19 3.49 15.72
C ILE A 129 4.71 2.94 17.07
N ASP A 130 3.68 3.55 17.65
CA ASP A 130 3.08 3.17 18.93
C ASP A 130 2.08 2.01 18.79
N ARG A 131 1.98 1.43 17.59
CA ARG A 131 1.01 0.40 17.20
C ARG A 131 1.73 -0.82 16.69
N GLU A 132 1.16 -1.99 16.94
CA GLU A 132 1.63 -3.27 16.41
C GLU A 132 0.53 -3.90 15.55
N PRO A 133 0.79 -4.20 14.26
CA PRO A 133 2.00 -3.85 13.50
C PRO A 133 2.20 -2.33 13.34
N HIS A 134 3.45 -1.87 13.16
CA HIS A 134 3.74 -0.45 12.88
C HIS A 134 2.95 0.02 11.66
N GLN A 135 2.45 1.25 11.70
CA GLN A 135 1.52 1.77 10.69
C GLN A 135 2.10 2.97 9.96
N ILE A 136 1.73 3.13 8.70
CA ILE A 136 2.07 4.29 7.88
C ILE A 136 0.81 4.83 7.22
N GLU A 137 0.63 6.14 7.31
CA GLU A 137 -0.42 6.88 6.62
C GLU A 137 0.18 7.59 5.43
N LEU A 138 -0.45 7.43 4.26
CA LEU A 138 -0.01 8.04 3.01
C LEU A 138 -1.14 8.94 2.48
N THR A 139 -0.92 10.26 2.48
CA THR A 139 -1.88 11.22 1.93
C THR A 139 -1.41 11.66 0.56
N ALA A 140 -2.17 11.37 -0.49
CA ALA A 140 -1.80 11.78 -1.84
C ALA A 140 -1.83 13.31 -1.96
N GLU A 141 -0.79 13.92 -2.50
CA GLU A 141 -0.74 15.38 -2.67
C GLU A 141 -1.31 15.81 -4.02
N GLU A 142 -1.23 14.95 -5.04
CA GLU A 142 -1.61 15.27 -6.42
C GLU A 142 -2.50 14.17 -7.03
N GLY A 143 -3.19 14.51 -8.13
CA GLY A 143 -4.01 13.57 -8.91
C GLY A 143 -5.43 13.34 -8.35
N PRO A 144 -6.15 12.33 -8.89
CA PRO A 144 -7.58 12.10 -8.55
C PRO A 144 -7.85 11.75 -7.09
N GLN A 145 -6.82 11.29 -6.36
CA GLN A 145 -6.90 10.93 -4.94
C GLN A 145 -6.33 12.03 -4.03
N SER A 146 -6.01 13.23 -4.55
CA SER A 146 -5.42 14.31 -3.74
C SER A 146 -6.23 14.59 -2.47
N GLY A 147 -5.53 14.66 -1.33
CA GLY A 147 -6.09 14.84 0.00
C GLY A 147 -6.65 13.57 0.66
N GLN A 148 -6.74 12.45 -0.06
CA GLN A 148 -7.16 11.17 0.52
C GLN A 148 -5.98 10.49 1.19
N THR A 149 -6.22 9.96 2.39
CA THR A 149 -5.23 9.22 3.18
C THR A 149 -5.52 7.73 3.12
N THR A 150 -4.51 6.95 2.73
CA THR A 150 -4.54 5.50 2.77
C THR A 150 -3.79 5.00 4.00
N GLY A 151 -4.41 4.13 4.78
CA GLY A 151 -3.77 3.43 5.89
C GLY A 151 -3.05 2.16 5.44
N SER A 152 -1.78 2.02 5.81
CA SER A 152 -0.96 0.84 5.55
C SER A 152 -0.21 0.42 6.82
N ILE A 153 0.41 -0.76 6.79
CA ILE A 153 1.33 -1.26 7.80
C ILE A 153 2.72 -1.42 7.20
N TYR A 154 3.76 -1.29 8.02
CA TYR A 154 5.13 -1.45 7.58
C TYR A 154 6.00 -2.16 8.62
N LYS A 155 7.10 -2.77 8.18
CA LYS A 155 8.15 -3.29 9.06
C LYS A 155 9.49 -3.30 8.34
N PHE A 156 10.57 -3.41 9.09
CA PHE A 156 11.86 -3.80 8.55
C PHE A 156 12.13 -5.27 8.85
N ASP A 157 12.48 -6.06 7.84
CA ASP A 157 12.86 -7.46 8.07
C ASP A 157 14.28 -7.59 8.65
N GLU A 158 14.69 -8.83 8.94
CA GLU A 158 16.01 -9.16 9.51
C GLU A 158 17.18 -8.72 8.62
N LYS A 159 16.96 -8.56 7.31
CA LYS A 159 17.95 -8.07 6.34
C LYS A 159 17.93 -6.56 6.18
N GLY A 160 17.08 -5.87 6.94
CA GLY A 160 16.88 -4.43 6.86
C GLY A 160 16.08 -3.96 5.66
N ARG A 161 15.33 -4.85 5.01
CA ARG A 161 14.44 -4.51 3.90
C ARG A 161 13.14 -3.93 4.43
N LEU A 162 12.64 -2.91 3.76
CA LEU A 162 11.36 -2.30 4.10
C LEU A 162 10.23 -3.14 3.51
N VAL A 163 9.27 -3.54 4.33
CA VAL A 163 8.05 -4.23 3.90
C VAL A 163 6.88 -3.30 4.15
N ILE A 164 6.05 -3.05 3.14
CA ILE A 164 4.81 -2.24 3.26
C ILE A 164 3.64 -3.07 2.75
N CYS A 165 2.56 -3.12 3.51
CA CYS A 165 1.31 -3.75 3.10
C CYS A 165 0.13 -2.78 3.30
N GLY A 166 -0.72 -2.65 2.30
CA GLY A 166 -1.80 -1.66 2.31
C GLY A 166 -2.81 -1.90 1.19
N HIS A 167 -3.73 -0.97 1.00
CA HIS A 167 -4.71 -0.99 -0.09
C HIS A 167 -4.46 0.15 -1.08
N LEU A 168 -4.92 0.01 -2.32
CA LEU A 168 -4.98 1.13 -3.28
C LEU A 168 -6.23 2.02 -3.07
N ASP A 169 -7.24 1.47 -2.39
CA ASP A 169 -8.48 2.16 -2.04
C ASP A 169 -8.33 2.80 -0.65
N PRO A 170 -8.40 4.13 -0.53
CA PRO A 170 -8.24 4.83 0.75
C PRO A 170 -9.42 4.59 1.71
N THR A 171 -10.54 4.05 1.22
CA THR A 171 -11.69 3.70 2.07
C THR A 171 -11.61 2.29 2.64
N ALA A 172 -10.68 1.46 2.14
CA ALA A 172 -10.49 0.11 2.63
C ALA A 172 -9.90 0.12 4.06
N PRO A 173 -10.30 -0.84 4.91
CA PRO A 173 -9.73 -0.94 6.25
C PRO A 173 -8.23 -1.21 6.18
N ARG A 174 -7.45 -0.61 7.08
CA ARG A 174 -6.02 -0.88 7.20
C ARG A 174 -5.80 -2.38 7.48
N PRO A 175 -4.87 -3.06 6.76
CA PRO A 175 -4.55 -4.45 7.06
C PRO A 175 -3.88 -4.59 8.43
N ASP A 176 -4.06 -5.74 9.07
CA ASP A 176 -3.47 -6.11 10.36
C ASP A 176 -2.34 -7.15 10.23
N VAL A 177 -2.22 -7.78 9.06
CA VAL A 177 -1.19 -8.76 8.72
C VAL A 177 -0.47 -8.41 7.42
N PHE A 178 0.81 -8.81 7.32
CA PHE A 178 1.63 -8.59 6.12
C PHE A 178 1.35 -9.65 5.05
N GLU A 179 0.13 -9.66 4.52
CA GLU A 179 -0.30 -10.64 3.52
C GLU A 179 -1.12 -10.00 2.40
N SER A 180 -0.95 -10.54 1.19
CA SER A 180 -1.82 -10.29 0.06
C SER A 180 -2.36 -11.61 -0.41
N THR A 181 -3.68 -11.79 -0.31
CA THR A 181 -4.43 -12.96 -0.76
C THR A 181 -5.21 -12.62 -2.03
N ASP A 182 -5.68 -13.65 -2.73
CA ASP A 182 -6.55 -13.52 -3.90
C ASP A 182 -7.92 -12.89 -3.61
N THR A 183 -8.39 -13.00 -2.36
CA THR A 183 -9.63 -12.39 -1.88
C THR A 183 -9.43 -10.96 -1.37
N SER A 184 -8.20 -10.61 -1.01
CA SER A 184 -7.86 -9.26 -0.53
C SER A 184 -7.47 -8.34 -1.70
N ARG A 185 -7.86 -7.07 -1.60
CA ARG A 185 -7.31 -6.02 -2.46
C ARG A 185 -6.04 -5.40 -1.86
N THR A 186 -5.32 -6.14 -1.00
CA THR A 186 -4.07 -5.63 -0.44
C THR A 186 -2.95 -5.77 -1.46
N ILE A 187 -2.04 -4.82 -1.42
CA ILE A 187 -0.74 -4.85 -2.06
C ILE A 187 0.31 -5.12 -0.98
N LEU A 188 1.34 -5.89 -1.31
CA LEU A 188 2.50 -6.08 -0.47
C LEU A 188 3.77 -5.80 -1.27
N PHE A 189 4.56 -4.86 -0.79
CA PHE A 189 5.88 -4.55 -1.33
C PHE A 189 6.97 -4.92 -0.34
N LYS A 190 8.08 -5.43 -0.86
CA LYS A 190 9.37 -5.50 -0.18
C LYS A 190 10.38 -4.69 -0.97
N PHE A 191 11.12 -3.85 -0.28
CA PHE A 191 12.10 -2.97 -0.87
C PHE A 191 13.49 -3.20 -0.30
N GLU A 192 14.49 -3.06 -1.15
CA GLU A 192 15.88 -2.91 -0.76
C GLU A 192 16.31 -1.46 -0.92
N ARG A 193 17.21 -1.03 -0.03
CA ARG A 193 17.76 0.32 -0.09
C ARG A 193 18.63 0.45 -1.35
N HIS A 194 18.36 1.46 -2.16
CA HIS A 194 19.23 1.77 -3.29
C HIS A 194 20.48 2.47 -2.76
N VAL A 195 21.57 1.72 -2.67
CA VAL A 195 22.88 2.28 -2.37
C VAL A 195 23.40 2.89 -3.66
N LYS A 196 23.31 4.22 -3.80
CA LYS A 196 23.99 4.92 -4.89
C LYS A 196 25.47 4.56 -4.80
N PRO A 197 26.09 3.97 -5.85
CA PRO A 197 27.51 3.67 -5.81
C PRO A 197 28.25 4.98 -5.53
N ALA A 198 29.19 4.94 -4.57
CA ALA A 198 30.00 6.10 -4.23
C ALA A 198 30.60 6.66 -5.53
N SER A 199 30.27 7.91 -5.86
CA SER A 199 30.87 8.58 -7.00
C SER A 199 32.38 8.56 -6.82
N THR A 200 33.09 7.90 -7.73
CA THR A 200 34.55 7.92 -7.75
C THR A 200 34.99 9.38 -7.73
N PRO A 201 35.83 9.80 -6.76
CA PRO A 201 36.32 11.17 -6.74
C PRO A 201 37.03 11.46 -8.06
N GLU A 202 36.59 12.50 -8.77
CA GLU A 202 37.35 13.06 -9.88
C GLU A 202 38.73 13.45 -9.34
N LYS A 203 39.77 12.90 -9.98
CA LYS A 203 41.18 13.24 -9.71
C LYS A 203 41.60 14.44 -10.52
#